data_AF-A0A197JXX2-F1
#
_entry.id   AF-A0A197JXX2-F1
#
_cell.length_a   1.000
_cell.length_b   1.000
_cell.length_c   1.000
_cell.angle_alpha   90.00
_cell.angle_beta   90.00
_cell.angle_gamma   90.00
#
_symmetry.space_group_name_H-M   'P 1'
#
loop_
_entity.id
_entity.type
_entity.pdbx_description
1 polymer ?
#
loop_
_entity_poly.entity_id
_entity_poly.type
_entity_poly.pdbx_seq_one_letter_code
_entity_poly.pdbx_strand_id
1 'polypeptide(L)'
;MASAANITRPPRTKRTTSSTTSSTVKSVLFGIAVAYGASYLIGTVHFVHDLAHDLGLLQGEIASLNTHGCTPVAFSSNKKGNEGKGEKETIWLEGCEDVHVHQRSGLAFAPCAKDVESRKVWYPPAVKLNSEDSRLNGWLKDILVVYDIENEVARSMELVGFPPDVDRVFHGMDFYEDPTTLTSETKNLALTLFVINHRRTGSVVEVFEYTRKQDEKDDDNGSLGVVRYVETIANDLIRTPNDLAAMGKRSFYITNDHYYREGFMRHIEGKF
;
A
#
# COMPACT_ATOMS: atom_id res chain seq x y z
N MET A 1 87.49 -74.91 15.93
CA MET A 1 86.79 -75.91 15.06
C MET A 1 85.30 -75.70 15.27
N ALA A 2 84.41 -75.48 14.31
CA ALA A 2 84.41 -75.40 12.85
C ALA A 2 83.26 -74.43 12.49
N SER A 3 83.48 -73.47 11.59
CA SER A 3 83.13 -73.47 10.16
C SER A 3 81.70 -72.99 9.87
N ALA A 4 81.64 -71.93 9.07
CA ALA A 4 80.43 -71.27 8.60
C ALA A 4 79.65 -72.10 7.59
N ALA A 5 78.33 -71.93 7.56
CA ALA A 5 77.47 -72.39 6.48
C ALA A 5 76.56 -71.25 5.99
N ASN A 6 76.38 -71.28 4.67
CA ASN A 6 76.06 -70.18 3.77
C ASN A 6 74.56 -69.79 3.74
N ILE A 7 74.33 -68.55 3.36
CA ILE A 7 73.02 -67.91 3.14
C ILE A 7 72.47 -68.30 1.76
N THR A 8 71.18 -68.64 1.68
CA THR A 8 70.35 -68.51 0.47
C THR A 8 68.95 -68.00 0.85
N ARG A 9 68.57 -66.83 0.32
CA ARG A 9 67.23 -66.23 0.47
C ARG A 9 66.28 -66.78 -0.61
N PRO A 10 65.02 -67.12 -0.30
CA PRO A 10 63.99 -67.40 -1.30
C PRO A 10 63.47 -66.11 -1.98
N PRO A 11 62.90 -66.21 -3.18
CA PRO A 11 62.52 -65.04 -3.98
C PRO A 11 61.30 -64.32 -3.41
N ARG A 12 61.36 -62.98 -3.46
CA ARG A 12 60.32 -62.06 -2.99
C ARG A 12 59.17 -62.02 -3.99
N THR A 13 58.03 -62.62 -3.65
CA THR A 13 56.77 -62.45 -4.38
C THR A 13 56.35 -60.97 -4.35
N LYS A 14 56.28 -60.34 -5.53
CA LYS A 14 55.71 -58.99 -5.67
C LYS A 14 54.20 -59.08 -5.47
N ARG A 15 53.72 -58.54 -4.35
CA ARG A 15 52.30 -58.30 -4.10
C ARG A 15 51.92 -57.03 -4.86
N THR A 16 51.17 -57.16 -5.95
CA THR A 16 50.51 -56.04 -6.63
C THR A 16 49.38 -55.53 -5.75
N THR A 17 49.62 -54.43 -5.04
CA THR A 17 48.56 -53.66 -4.37
C THR A 17 47.92 -52.73 -5.40
N SER A 18 46.64 -52.98 -5.70
CA SER A 18 45.80 -52.11 -6.53
C SER A 18 45.68 -50.72 -5.89
N SER A 19 46.13 -49.67 -6.59
CA SER A 19 46.09 -48.28 -6.14
C SER A 19 44.78 -47.55 -6.50
N THR A 20 43.73 -48.27 -6.89
CA THR A 20 42.53 -47.68 -7.49
C THR A 20 41.52 -47.15 -6.45
N THR A 21 41.59 -47.55 -5.18
CA THR A 21 40.59 -47.19 -4.16
C THR A 21 40.81 -45.83 -3.47
N SER A 22 42.04 -45.31 -3.44
CA SER A 22 42.36 -44.06 -2.72
C SER A 22 41.93 -42.79 -3.47
N SER A 23 41.99 -42.82 -4.81
CA SER A 23 41.60 -41.69 -5.67
C SER A 23 40.08 -41.46 -5.62
N THR A 24 39.29 -42.52 -5.78
CA THR A 24 37.82 -42.44 -5.80
C THR A 24 37.24 -41.93 -4.48
N VAL A 25 37.77 -42.37 -3.33
CA VAL A 25 37.30 -41.92 -2.02
C VAL A 25 37.60 -40.42 -1.78
N LYS A 26 38.77 -39.94 -2.22
CA LYS A 26 39.12 -38.51 -2.12
C LYS A 26 38.22 -37.64 -3.01
N SER A 27 37.92 -38.10 -4.23
CA SER A 27 37.01 -37.38 -5.13
C SER A 27 35.58 -37.32 -4.60
N VAL A 28 35.09 -38.40 -3.97
CA VAL A 28 33.76 -38.42 -3.34
C VAL A 28 33.69 -37.49 -2.13
N LEU A 29 34.69 -37.52 -1.24
CA LEU A 29 34.74 -36.62 -0.08
C LEU A 29 34.86 -35.15 -0.48
N PHE A 30 35.63 -34.83 -1.52
CA PHE A 30 35.71 -33.49 -2.08
C PHE A 30 34.36 -33.05 -2.66
N GLY A 31 33.66 -33.92 -3.41
CA GLY A 31 32.33 -33.64 -3.92
C GLY A 31 31.30 -33.36 -2.81
N ILE A 32 31.34 -34.12 -1.72
CA ILE A 32 30.49 -33.90 -0.54
C ILE A 32 30.83 -32.56 0.14
N ALA A 33 32.11 -32.25 0.36
CA ALA A 33 32.52 -30.99 0.98
C ALA A 33 32.12 -29.76 0.14
N VAL A 34 32.26 -29.84 -1.19
CA VAL A 34 31.81 -28.81 -2.12
C VAL A 34 30.28 -28.67 -2.08
N ALA A 35 29.54 -29.79 -2.06
CA ALA A 35 28.09 -29.75 -1.96
C ALA A 35 27.61 -29.12 -0.63
N TYR A 36 28.19 -29.51 0.50
CA TYR A 36 27.86 -28.92 1.81
C TYR A 36 28.25 -27.44 1.87
N GLY A 37 29.41 -27.05 1.33
CA GLY A 37 29.84 -25.65 1.26
C GLY A 37 28.90 -24.82 0.39
N ALA A 38 28.47 -25.35 -0.75
CA ALA A 38 27.50 -24.70 -1.63
C ALA A 38 26.12 -24.58 -0.98
N SER A 39 25.62 -25.63 -0.34
CA SER A 39 24.33 -25.60 0.38
C SER A 39 24.35 -24.62 1.55
N TYR A 40 25.44 -24.54 2.30
CA TYR A 40 25.59 -23.56 3.38
C TYR A 40 25.62 -22.14 2.83
N LEU A 41 26.39 -21.89 1.76
CA LEU A 41 26.45 -20.57 1.13
C LEU A 41 25.09 -20.14 0.56
N ILE A 42 24.40 -21.04 -0.16
CA ILE A 42 23.05 -20.82 -0.68
C ILE A 42 22.08 -20.52 0.47
N GLY A 43 22.12 -21.31 1.55
CA GLY A 43 21.29 -21.09 2.74
C GLY A 43 21.55 -19.73 3.40
N THR A 44 22.82 -19.31 3.51
CA THR A 44 23.16 -17.97 4.05
C THR A 44 22.72 -16.84 3.13
N VAL A 45 22.79 -17.01 1.81
CA VAL A 45 22.32 -16.01 0.85
C VAL A 45 20.81 -15.88 0.92
N HIS A 46 20.06 -16.99 0.97
CA HIS A 46 18.62 -16.95 1.18
C HIS A 46 18.25 -16.33 2.52
N PHE A 47 18.94 -16.71 3.60
CA PHE A 47 18.70 -16.10 4.92
C PHE A 47 18.95 -14.60 4.93
N VAL A 48 20.03 -14.12 4.30
CA VAL A 48 20.31 -12.68 4.21
C VAL A 48 19.31 -11.97 3.30
N HIS A 49 18.89 -12.60 2.20
CA HIS A 49 17.89 -12.07 1.29
C HIS A 49 16.52 -11.96 1.97
N ASP A 50 16.09 -13.02 2.65
CA ASP A 50 14.83 -13.07 3.39
C ASP A 50 14.87 -12.09 4.56
N LEU A 51 15.97 -12.04 5.32
CA LEU A 51 16.15 -11.05 6.38
C LEU A 51 16.12 -9.62 5.84
N ALA A 52 16.68 -9.36 4.66
CA ALA A 52 16.65 -8.04 4.04
C ALA A 52 15.26 -7.68 3.48
N HIS A 53 14.48 -8.65 3.00
CA HIS A 53 13.06 -8.47 2.70
C HIS A 53 12.23 -8.20 3.97
N ASP A 54 12.41 -9.00 5.01
CA ASP A 54 11.71 -8.88 6.29
C ASP A 54 12.06 -7.59 7.01
N LEU A 55 13.28 -7.08 6.86
CA LEU A 55 13.69 -5.77 7.39
C LEU A 55 13.25 -4.60 6.50
N GLY A 56 12.55 -4.87 5.39
CA GLY A 56 12.08 -3.85 4.46
C GLY A 56 13.20 -3.14 3.69
N LEU A 57 14.42 -3.66 3.73
CA LEU A 57 15.57 -3.13 2.99
C LEU A 57 15.49 -3.46 1.49
N LEU A 58 14.76 -4.52 1.15
CA LEU A 58 14.50 -4.99 -0.22
C LEU A 58 13.01 -4.98 -0.59
N GLN A 59 12.14 -4.35 0.21
CA GLN A 59 10.80 -4.04 -0.26
C GLN A 59 10.94 -3.08 -1.43
N GLY A 60 10.85 -3.61 -2.64
CA GLY A 60 10.68 -2.80 -3.84
C GLY A 60 9.53 -1.84 -3.62
N GLU A 61 9.62 -0.67 -4.25
CA GLU A 61 8.49 0.25 -4.33
C GLU A 61 7.23 -0.54 -4.70
N ILE A 62 6.10 -0.21 -4.09
CA ILE A 62 4.79 -0.77 -4.46
C ILE A 62 4.66 -0.58 -5.97
N ALA A 63 4.89 -1.65 -6.74
CA ALA A 63 4.82 -1.59 -8.18
C ALA A 63 3.34 -1.46 -8.53
N SER A 64 2.99 -0.39 -9.24
CA SER A 64 1.66 -0.26 -9.80
C SER A 64 1.32 -1.53 -10.59
N LEU A 65 0.11 -2.07 -10.39
CA LEU A 65 -0.43 -3.14 -11.23
C LEU A 65 -0.26 -2.73 -12.69
N ASN A 66 0.38 -3.61 -13.47
CA ASN A 66 0.69 -3.46 -14.91
C ASN A 66 0.03 -2.24 -15.57
N THR A 67 0.70 -1.10 -15.51
CA THR A 67 0.23 0.16 -16.08
C THR A 67 0.45 0.25 -17.58
N HIS A 68 0.88 -0.84 -18.22
CA HIS A 68 1.14 -0.86 -19.65
C HIS A 68 -0.15 -0.60 -20.43
N GLY A 69 -0.23 0.57 -21.05
CA GLY A 69 -1.39 1.03 -21.81
C GLY A 69 -2.39 1.88 -21.01
N CYS A 70 -2.15 2.10 -19.71
CA CYS A 70 -2.93 3.05 -18.92
C CYS A 70 -2.48 4.48 -19.25
N THR A 71 -3.42 5.32 -19.68
CA THR A 71 -3.23 6.77 -19.71
C THR A 71 -3.57 7.33 -18.34
N PRO A 72 -2.65 8.04 -17.67
CA PRO A 72 -2.98 8.59 -16.36
C PRO A 72 -4.11 9.60 -16.48
N VAL A 73 -4.98 9.65 -15.46
CA VAL A 73 -6.16 10.52 -15.44
C VAL A 73 -5.72 11.91 -14.99
N ALA A 74 -5.77 12.86 -15.92
CA ALA A 74 -5.54 14.27 -15.65
C ALA A 74 -6.82 14.91 -15.09
N PHE A 75 -6.71 15.68 -14.01
CA PHE A 75 -7.77 16.62 -13.63
C PHE A 75 -7.25 18.06 -13.63
N SER A 76 -8.06 18.98 -14.16
CA SER A 76 -7.72 20.40 -14.19
C SER A 76 -8.08 21.02 -12.85
N SER A 77 -7.08 21.51 -12.12
CA SER A 77 -7.28 22.39 -10.98
C SER A 77 -7.16 23.84 -11.43
N ASN A 78 -8.16 24.67 -11.11
CA ASN A 78 -8.09 26.10 -11.38
C ASN A 78 -7.10 26.74 -10.40
N LYS A 79 -5.87 26.99 -10.84
CA LYS A 79 -4.94 27.86 -10.11
C LYS A 79 -5.43 29.30 -10.27
N LYS A 80 -5.86 29.94 -9.16
CA LYS A 80 -6.04 31.40 -9.14
C LYS A 80 -4.65 32.05 -9.21
N GLY A 81 -4.13 32.21 -10.42
CA GLY A 81 -2.97 33.06 -10.68
C GLY A 81 -3.32 34.52 -10.47
N ASN A 82 -2.38 35.31 -9.94
CA ASN A 82 -2.58 36.72 -9.61
C ASN A 82 -2.68 37.66 -10.83
N GLU A 83 -2.71 37.12 -12.05
CA GLU A 83 -2.73 37.91 -13.29
C GLU A 83 -3.55 37.21 -14.38
N GLY A 84 -4.88 37.23 -14.28
CA GLY A 84 -5.82 37.17 -15.43
C GLY A 84 -5.71 36.08 -16.50
N LYS A 85 -4.79 35.13 -16.41
CA LYS A 85 -4.57 33.99 -17.31
C LYS A 85 -4.49 32.76 -16.42
N GLY A 86 -5.60 32.07 -16.28
CA GLY A 86 -5.65 30.79 -15.57
C GLY A 86 -4.84 29.75 -16.35
N GLU A 87 -3.65 29.42 -15.85
CA GLU A 87 -2.90 28.28 -16.34
C GLU A 87 -3.56 27.02 -15.78
N LYS A 88 -4.07 26.15 -16.66
CA LYS A 88 -4.65 24.86 -16.26
C LYS A 88 -3.49 23.94 -15.89
N GLU A 89 -3.31 23.70 -14.60
CA GLU A 89 -2.36 22.71 -14.09
C GLU A 89 -2.97 21.32 -14.26
N THR A 90 -2.32 20.46 -15.03
CA THR A 90 -2.64 19.03 -15.10
C THR A 90 -2.09 18.36 -13.85
N ILE A 91 -3.00 17.91 -12.98
CA ILE A 91 -2.65 17.16 -11.77
C ILE A 91 -2.98 15.68 -12.02
N TRP A 92 -2.07 14.81 -11.63
CA TRP A 92 -2.27 13.36 -11.66
C TRP A 92 -2.92 12.90 -10.35
N LEU A 93 -3.80 11.90 -10.45
CA LEU A 93 -4.34 11.22 -9.28
C LEU A 93 -3.28 10.27 -8.72
N GLU A 94 -2.84 10.52 -7.49
CA GLU A 94 -1.80 9.74 -6.81
C GLU A 94 -2.28 9.29 -5.43
N GLY A 95 -1.79 8.15 -4.97
CA GLY A 95 -2.12 7.63 -3.63
C GLY A 95 -3.61 7.43 -3.40
N CYS A 96 -4.39 7.17 -4.44
CA CYS A 96 -5.78 6.73 -4.31
C CYS A 96 -5.76 5.26 -3.88
N GLU A 97 -5.83 5.02 -2.58
CA GLU A 97 -5.65 3.68 -2.03
C GLU A 97 -6.90 2.82 -2.19
N ASP A 98 -8.06 3.46 -2.23
CA ASP A 98 -9.37 2.81 -2.34
C ASP A 98 -10.28 3.53 -3.37
N VAL A 99 -11.27 2.81 -3.90
CA VAL A 99 -12.25 3.33 -4.85
C VAL A 99 -13.57 2.58 -4.78
N HIS A 100 -14.67 3.31 -4.59
CA HIS A 100 -16.02 2.75 -4.55
C HIS A 100 -16.86 3.27 -5.73
N VAL A 101 -17.47 2.36 -6.49
CA VAL A 101 -18.27 2.69 -7.68
C VAL A 101 -19.76 2.62 -7.36
N HIS A 102 -20.44 3.76 -7.47
CA HIS A 102 -21.90 3.83 -7.40
C HIS A 102 -22.50 3.44 -8.75
N GLN A 103 -22.87 2.16 -8.86
CA GLN A 103 -23.33 1.50 -10.08
C GLN A 103 -24.44 2.27 -10.82
N ARG A 104 -25.43 2.78 -10.08
CA ARG A 104 -26.62 3.42 -10.67
C ARG A 104 -26.31 4.76 -11.36
N SER A 105 -25.29 5.48 -10.90
CA SER A 105 -24.92 6.78 -11.49
C SER A 105 -23.65 6.74 -12.32
N GLY A 106 -22.94 5.61 -12.37
CA GLY A 106 -21.65 5.51 -13.06
C GLY A 106 -20.54 6.38 -12.45
N LEU A 107 -20.67 6.76 -11.18
CA LEU A 107 -19.67 7.58 -10.48
C LEU A 107 -18.77 6.71 -9.62
N ALA A 108 -17.46 6.94 -9.68
CA ALA A 108 -16.49 6.38 -8.76
C ALA A 108 -16.01 7.45 -7.77
N PHE A 109 -15.91 7.07 -6.50
CA PHE A 109 -15.42 7.92 -5.41
C PHE A 109 -14.09 7.38 -4.93
N ALA A 110 -13.07 8.23 -4.87
CA ALA A 110 -11.73 7.85 -4.48
C ALA A 110 -11.09 8.91 -3.57
N PRO A 111 -10.66 8.56 -2.35
CA PRO A 111 -9.81 9.41 -1.54
C PRO A 111 -8.37 9.30 -2.04
N CYS A 112 -7.75 10.43 -2.38
CA CYS A 112 -6.42 10.46 -2.99
C CYS A 112 -5.48 11.40 -2.24
N ALA A 113 -4.18 11.13 -2.36
CA ALA A 113 -3.17 12.03 -1.88
C ALA A 113 -3.23 13.35 -2.66
N LYS A 114 -3.19 14.49 -1.96
CA LYS A 114 -2.95 15.77 -2.64
C LYS A 114 -1.46 15.98 -2.91
N ASP A 115 -0.64 15.49 -2.00
CA ASP A 115 0.81 15.56 -2.04
C ASP A 115 1.36 14.22 -1.55
N VAL A 116 1.80 13.38 -2.49
CA VAL A 116 2.34 12.06 -2.17
C VAL A 116 3.61 12.13 -1.33
N GLU A 117 4.38 13.22 -1.40
CA GLU A 117 5.59 13.40 -0.59
C GLU A 117 5.25 13.50 0.89
N SER A 118 4.10 14.09 1.22
CA SER A 118 3.60 14.15 2.60
C SER A 118 3.27 12.76 3.17
N ARG A 119 2.77 11.84 2.33
CA ARG A 119 2.50 10.44 2.74
C ARG A 119 3.76 9.61 2.94
N LYS A 120 4.90 10.00 2.36
CA LYS A 120 6.20 9.34 2.62
C LYS A 120 6.68 9.55 4.06
N VAL A 121 6.11 10.53 4.78
CA VAL A 121 6.49 10.87 6.15
C VAL A 121 5.38 10.67 7.16
N TRP A 122 4.15 10.95 6.75
CA TRP A 122 2.97 10.74 7.57
C TRP A 122 1.89 9.97 6.78
N TYR A 123 1.82 8.68 7.04
CA TYR A 123 0.82 7.75 6.55
C TYR A 123 0.88 6.49 7.43
N PRO A 124 0.11 6.46 8.54
CA PRO A 124 0.15 5.37 9.50
C PRO A 124 -0.02 3.95 8.94
N PRO A 125 -0.87 3.70 7.91
CA PRO A 125 -0.97 2.35 7.31
C PRO A 125 0.36 1.81 6.78
N ALA A 126 1.21 2.69 6.24
CA ALA A 126 2.56 2.34 5.75
C ALA A 126 3.66 2.58 6.81
N VAL A 127 3.29 2.69 8.09
CA VAL A 127 4.21 2.90 9.22
C VAL A 127 5.05 4.19 9.04
N LYS A 128 4.50 5.19 8.35
CA LYS A 128 5.10 6.53 8.26
C LYS A 128 4.48 7.40 9.34
N LEU A 129 5.24 7.66 10.40
CA LEU A 129 4.75 8.29 11.64
C LEU A 129 5.57 9.53 12.05
N ASN A 130 6.25 10.19 11.11
CA ASN A 130 7.04 11.38 11.40
C ASN A 130 6.17 12.65 11.31
N SER A 131 5.51 13.04 12.41
CA SER A 131 4.61 14.20 12.46
C SER A 131 5.32 15.56 12.36
N GLU A 132 6.64 15.57 12.56
CA GLU A 132 7.48 16.77 12.63
C GLU A 132 8.40 16.92 11.41
N ASP A 133 8.23 16.09 10.38
CA ASP A 133 9.07 16.15 9.18
C ASP A 133 8.89 17.50 8.47
N SER A 134 9.99 18.11 8.02
CA SER A 134 9.97 19.41 7.35
C SER A 134 9.22 19.41 6.01
N ARG A 135 8.95 18.24 5.43
CA ARG A 135 8.05 18.08 4.27
C ARG A 135 6.59 18.40 4.62
N LEU A 136 6.19 18.30 5.88
CA LEU A 136 4.85 18.61 6.36
C LEU A 136 4.67 20.13 6.52
N ASN A 137 4.33 20.80 5.42
CA ASN A 137 4.05 22.23 5.42
C ASN A 137 2.60 22.51 5.85
N GLY A 138 2.33 22.48 7.16
CA GLY A 138 1.04 22.80 7.76
C GLY A 138 0.10 21.60 7.89
N TRP A 139 -1.19 21.81 7.60
CA TRP A 139 -2.21 20.75 7.65
C TRP A 139 -2.14 19.87 6.40
N LEU A 140 -2.24 18.55 6.60
CA LEU A 140 -2.34 17.58 5.51
C LEU A 140 -3.68 17.73 4.80
N LYS A 141 -3.69 17.62 3.47
CA LYS A 141 -4.79 18.11 2.63
C LYS A 141 -5.19 17.15 1.53
N ASP A 142 -5.21 15.85 1.80
CA ASP A 142 -5.76 14.85 0.90
C ASP A 142 -7.15 15.25 0.39
N ILE A 143 -7.45 14.76 -0.81
CA ILE A 143 -8.63 15.16 -1.60
C ILE A 143 -9.58 13.98 -1.75
N LEU A 144 -10.86 14.28 -1.84
CA LEU A 144 -11.87 13.32 -2.28
C LEU A 144 -12.16 13.60 -3.75
N VAL A 145 -12.03 12.57 -4.58
CA VAL A 145 -12.20 12.65 -6.02
C VAL A 145 -13.47 11.94 -6.42
N VAL A 146 -14.24 12.56 -7.31
CA VAL A 146 -15.34 11.92 -8.03
C VAL A 146 -14.93 11.78 -9.49
N TYR A 147 -15.03 10.57 -10.01
CA TYR A 147 -14.78 10.25 -11.40
C TYR A 147 -16.08 9.81 -12.07
N ASP A 148 -16.47 10.54 -13.11
CA ASP A 148 -17.54 10.16 -14.01
C ASP A 148 -16.98 9.19 -15.05
N ILE A 149 -17.36 7.92 -14.94
CA ILE A 149 -16.81 6.83 -15.77
C ILE A 149 -17.27 6.97 -17.22
N GLU A 150 -18.51 7.42 -17.46
CA GLU A 150 -19.08 7.53 -18.80
C GLU A 150 -18.42 8.68 -19.58
N ASN A 151 -18.21 9.81 -18.90
CA ASN A 151 -17.63 11.01 -19.50
C ASN A 151 -16.10 11.08 -19.36
N GLU A 152 -15.50 10.14 -18.63
CA GLU A 152 -14.07 10.08 -18.30
C GLU A 152 -13.54 11.36 -17.61
N VAL A 153 -14.35 12.00 -16.77
CA VAL A 153 -14.01 13.25 -16.08
C VAL A 153 -13.77 13.01 -14.59
N ALA A 154 -12.56 13.34 -14.11
CA ALA A 154 -12.25 13.40 -12.69
C ALA A 154 -12.36 14.83 -12.14
N ARG A 155 -12.93 14.98 -10.94
CA ARG A 155 -12.95 16.25 -10.19
C ARG A 155 -12.55 16.01 -8.73
N SER A 156 -11.66 16.87 -8.22
CA SER A 156 -11.48 17.01 -6.77
C SER A 156 -12.68 17.75 -6.19
N MET A 157 -13.29 17.19 -5.16
CA MET A 157 -14.44 17.76 -4.49
C MET A 157 -14.02 18.75 -3.41
N GLU A 158 -14.72 19.89 -3.36
CA GLU A 158 -14.65 20.77 -2.19
C GLU A 158 -15.44 20.15 -1.04
N LEU A 159 -14.82 20.07 0.15
CA LEU A 159 -15.46 19.54 1.36
C LEU A 159 -16.13 20.67 2.12
N VAL A 160 -17.41 20.92 1.81
CA VAL A 160 -18.13 22.05 2.38
C VAL A 160 -18.36 21.84 3.88
N GLY A 161 -17.87 22.79 4.68
CA GLY A 161 -18.00 22.76 6.14
C GLY A 161 -16.97 21.88 6.87
N PHE A 162 -16.02 21.26 6.16
CA PHE A 162 -14.93 20.55 6.82
C PHE A 162 -13.97 21.54 7.51
N PRO A 163 -13.53 21.30 8.76
CA PRO A 163 -12.64 22.20 9.47
C PRO A 163 -11.33 22.48 8.71
N PRO A 164 -10.92 23.74 8.52
CA PRO A 164 -9.75 24.09 7.71
C PRO A 164 -8.41 23.76 8.40
N ASP A 165 -8.44 23.55 9.71
CA ASP A 165 -7.33 23.34 10.64
C ASP A 165 -7.28 21.91 11.17
N VAL A 166 -7.66 20.95 10.34
CA VAL A 166 -7.62 19.52 10.62
C VAL A 166 -6.91 18.79 9.50
N ASP A 167 -6.04 17.84 9.85
CA ASP A 167 -5.37 16.98 8.88
C ASP A 167 -6.39 16.17 8.07
N ARG A 168 -6.15 16.07 6.77
CA ARG A 168 -6.81 15.14 5.86
C ARG A 168 -5.75 14.19 5.32
N VAL A 169 -5.82 12.96 5.79
CA VAL A 169 -4.98 11.82 5.40
C VAL A 169 -5.93 10.67 5.14
N PHE A 170 -6.59 10.69 3.99
CA PHE A 170 -7.68 9.77 3.70
C PHE A 170 -7.17 8.40 3.27
N HIS A 171 -7.90 7.36 3.68
CA HIS A 171 -7.59 5.95 3.41
C HIS A 171 -8.86 5.24 2.91
N GLY A 172 -9.23 4.05 3.42
CA GLY A 172 -10.43 3.36 2.99
C GLY A 172 -11.72 4.17 3.15
N MET A 173 -12.68 3.95 2.25
CA MET A 173 -13.97 4.61 2.29
C MET A 173 -15.10 3.71 1.81
N ASP A 174 -16.33 4.01 2.21
CA ASP A 174 -17.50 3.42 1.60
C ASP A 174 -18.66 4.42 1.64
N PHE A 175 -19.72 4.13 0.91
CA PHE A 175 -20.94 4.93 0.94
C PHE A 175 -22.18 4.10 1.19
N TYR A 176 -23.15 4.72 1.86
CA TYR A 176 -24.48 4.19 2.01
C TYR A 176 -25.47 5.01 1.18
N GLU A 177 -26.21 4.33 0.33
CA GLU A 177 -27.37 4.88 -0.36
C GLU A 177 -28.63 4.49 0.41
N ASP A 178 -29.41 5.48 0.87
CA ASP A 178 -30.64 5.21 1.60
C ASP A 178 -31.74 4.73 0.64
N PRO A 179 -32.25 3.49 0.78
CA PRO A 179 -33.25 2.96 -0.12
C PRO A 179 -34.59 3.70 -0.05
N THR A 180 -34.87 4.42 1.04
CA THR A 180 -36.08 5.24 1.18
C THR A 180 -36.02 6.54 0.39
N THR A 181 -34.82 7.02 0.05
CA THR A 181 -34.65 8.17 -0.85
C THR A 181 -34.86 7.80 -2.33
N LEU A 182 -35.02 6.50 -2.62
CA LEU A 182 -35.34 5.98 -3.96
C LEU A 182 -36.83 6.15 -4.33
N THR A 183 -37.68 6.63 -3.43
CA THR A 183 -39.10 6.80 -3.71
C THR A 183 -39.34 8.06 -4.55
N SER A 184 -39.24 7.87 -5.87
CA SER A 184 -40.09 8.49 -6.89
C SER A 184 -40.41 9.97 -6.71
N GLU A 185 -39.57 10.84 -7.30
CA GLU A 185 -39.93 12.08 -8.02
C GLU A 185 -38.69 12.97 -8.25
N THR A 186 -37.66 12.82 -7.41
CA THR A 186 -36.39 13.54 -7.60
C THR A 186 -35.32 12.59 -8.10
N LYS A 187 -34.76 12.88 -9.28
CA LYS A 187 -33.61 12.15 -9.84
C LYS A 187 -32.28 12.56 -9.17
N ASN A 188 -32.34 13.05 -7.94
CA ASN A 188 -31.17 13.51 -7.21
C ASN A 188 -30.48 12.31 -6.55
N LEU A 189 -29.16 12.24 -6.68
CA LEU A 189 -28.34 11.26 -5.98
C LEU A 189 -27.99 11.83 -4.60
N ALA A 190 -28.22 11.05 -3.54
CA ALA A 190 -27.83 11.38 -2.18
C ALA A 190 -27.14 10.16 -1.54
N LEU A 191 -25.91 10.34 -1.08
CA LEU A 191 -25.10 9.28 -0.45
C LEU A 191 -24.54 9.76 0.89
N THR A 192 -24.51 8.89 1.88
CA THR A 192 -23.71 9.10 3.09
C THR A 192 -22.35 8.47 2.87
N LEU A 193 -21.29 9.27 2.80
CA LEU A 193 -19.92 8.79 2.65
C LEU A 193 -19.28 8.64 4.03
N PHE A 194 -18.57 7.54 4.24
CA PHE A 194 -17.73 7.30 5.41
C PHE A 194 -16.29 7.18 4.91
N VAL A 195 -15.40 8.02 5.41
CA VAL A 195 -14.00 8.10 4.93
C VAL A 195 -13.07 8.01 6.13
N ILE A 196 -12.18 7.03 6.13
CA ILE A 196 -11.13 6.92 7.16
C ILE A 196 -10.16 8.09 7.01
N ASN A 197 -9.80 8.71 8.14
CA ASN A 197 -8.83 9.81 8.19
C ASN A 197 -7.78 9.58 9.28
N HIS A 198 -6.52 9.44 8.85
CA HIS A 198 -5.36 9.23 9.72
C HIS A 198 -4.70 10.54 10.15
N ARG A 199 -5.41 11.31 10.95
CA ARG A 199 -4.90 12.58 11.49
C ARG A 199 -3.67 12.34 12.38
N ARG A 200 -2.82 13.36 12.53
CA ARG A 200 -1.73 13.33 13.53
C ARG A 200 -2.20 13.09 14.96
N THR A 201 -3.43 13.51 15.26
CA THR A 201 -4.05 13.35 16.58
C THR A 201 -4.68 11.98 16.81
N GLY A 202 -4.79 11.13 15.78
CA GLY A 202 -5.44 9.82 15.87
C GLY A 202 -6.29 9.52 14.63
N SER A 203 -6.56 8.23 14.42
CA SER A 203 -7.39 7.80 13.28
C SER A 203 -8.87 7.92 13.64
N VAL A 204 -9.66 8.40 12.69
CA VAL A 204 -11.10 8.64 12.84
C VAL A 204 -11.83 8.26 11.56
N VAL A 205 -13.16 8.25 11.60
CA VAL A 205 -14.01 8.18 10.41
C VAL A 205 -14.70 9.53 10.22
N GLU A 206 -14.50 10.16 9.08
CA GLU A 206 -15.23 11.36 8.68
C GLU A 206 -16.51 10.96 7.95
N VAL A 207 -17.62 11.60 8.30
CA VAL A 207 -18.90 11.39 7.64
C VAL A 207 -19.20 12.60 6.76
N PHE A 208 -19.57 12.33 5.51
CA PHE A 208 -20.01 13.34 4.57
C PHE A 208 -21.37 12.98 3.97
N GLU A 209 -22.09 13.99 3.51
CA GLU A 209 -23.22 13.83 2.61
C GLU A 209 -22.80 14.28 1.22
N TYR A 210 -22.96 13.39 0.24
CA TYR A 210 -22.81 13.71 -1.15
C TYR A 210 -24.19 13.89 -1.79
N THR A 211 -24.35 14.97 -2.56
CA THR A 211 -25.59 15.22 -3.33
C THR A 211 -25.28 15.66 -4.75
N ARG A 212 -26.00 15.13 -5.75
CA ARG A 212 -25.94 15.56 -7.16
C ARG A 212 -27.35 15.70 -7.73
N LYS A 213 -27.61 16.78 -8.48
CA LYS A 213 -28.86 16.96 -9.21
C LYS A 213 -28.73 16.41 -10.63
N GLN A 214 -29.76 15.76 -11.16
CA GLN A 214 -29.70 15.21 -12.52
C GLN A 214 -29.68 16.27 -13.63
N ASP A 215 -30.25 17.45 -13.38
CA ASP A 215 -30.35 18.52 -14.40
C ASP A 215 -29.13 19.46 -14.42
N GLU A 216 -28.12 19.22 -13.58
CA GLU A 216 -26.79 19.81 -13.78
C GLU A 216 -26.16 19.11 -15.00
N LYS A 217 -26.53 19.58 -16.20
CA LYS A 217 -25.89 19.18 -17.44
C LYS A 217 -24.41 19.52 -17.37
N ASP A 218 -23.60 18.58 -17.84
CA ASP A 218 -22.18 18.69 -18.08
C ASP A 218 -21.90 19.80 -19.11
N ASP A 219 -21.80 21.05 -18.64
CA ASP A 219 -21.06 22.08 -19.33
C ASP A 219 -19.57 21.98 -18.96
N ASP A 220 -18.68 22.71 -19.62
CA ASP A 220 -17.22 22.63 -19.38
C ASP A 220 -16.80 22.91 -17.92
N ASN A 221 -17.72 23.42 -17.09
CA ASN A 221 -17.61 23.67 -15.65
C ASN A 221 -18.46 22.72 -14.76
N GLY A 222 -19.08 21.69 -15.34
CA GLY A 222 -20.08 20.81 -14.75
C GLY A 222 -19.71 20.28 -13.36
N SER A 223 -20.56 20.61 -12.40
CA SER A 223 -20.46 20.16 -11.01
C SER A 223 -20.74 18.66 -10.93
N LEU A 224 -19.78 17.87 -10.46
CA LEU A 224 -19.99 16.45 -10.14
C LEU A 224 -20.67 16.25 -8.77
N GLY A 225 -21.41 17.26 -8.30
CA GLY A 225 -22.13 17.26 -7.03
C GLY A 225 -21.45 18.07 -5.93
N VAL A 226 -21.99 17.97 -4.73
CA VAL A 226 -21.52 18.67 -3.52
C VAL A 226 -21.24 17.65 -2.44
N VAL A 227 -20.09 17.77 -1.78
CA VAL A 227 -19.72 16.97 -0.61
C VAL A 227 -19.76 17.88 0.62
N ARG A 228 -20.63 17.56 1.58
CA ARG A 228 -20.81 18.34 2.81
C ARG A 228 -20.36 17.52 4.01
N TYR A 229 -19.49 18.08 4.82
CA TYR A 229 -19.09 17.45 6.08
C TYR A 229 -20.27 17.41 7.06
N VAL A 230 -20.43 16.27 7.73
CA VAL A 230 -21.50 16.01 8.71
C VAL A 230 -20.90 15.95 10.12
N GLU A 231 -20.03 14.97 10.37
CA GLU A 231 -19.44 14.73 11.68
C GLU A 231 -18.15 13.90 11.59
N THR A 232 -17.38 13.90 12.68
CA THR A 232 -16.25 13.00 12.88
C THR A 232 -16.63 11.96 13.92
N ILE A 233 -16.43 10.69 13.61
CA ILE A 233 -16.62 9.56 14.51
C ILE A 233 -15.25 9.11 15.02
N ALA A 234 -15.07 9.22 16.34
CA ALA A 234 -13.90 8.74 17.05
C ALA A 234 -14.32 7.72 18.11
N ASN A 235 -13.58 6.62 18.22
CA ASN A 235 -13.84 5.56 19.20
C ASN A 235 -12.55 4.79 19.50
N ASP A 236 -12.40 4.27 20.72
CA ASP A 236 -11.23 3.49 21.14
C ASP A 236 -11.03 2.17 20.36
N LEU A 237 -12.08 1.70 19.67
CA LEU A 237 -12.05 0.54 18.78
C LEU A 237 -11.59 0.89 17.35
N ILE A 238 -11.48 2.19 17.00
CA ILE A 238 -10.93 2.69 15.73
C ILE A 238 -9.45 3.02 15.98
N ARG A 239 -8.59 2.00 15.93
CA ARG A 239 -7.16 2.11 16.30
C ARG A 239 -6.25 2.24 15.09
N THR A 240 -6.35 1.29 14.17
CA THR A 240 -5.60 1.29 12.91
C THR A 240 -6.58 0.96 11.77
N PRO A 241 -7.62 1.79 11.59
CA PRO A 241 -8.65 1.51 10.61
C PRO A 241 -8.03 1.40 9.22
N ASN A 242 -8.36 0.36 8.48
CA ASN A 242 -7.85 0.15 7.12
C ASN A 242 -8.94 0.42 6.10
N ASP A 243 -10.09 -0.22 6.31
CA ASP A 243 -11.26 -0.06 5.46
C ASP A 243 -12.56 -0.20 6.28
N LEU A 244 -13.69 0.21 5.71
CA LEU A 244 -15.00 0.11 6.33
C LEU A 244 -16.07 -0.35 5.32
N ALA A 245 -17.15 -0.92 5.84
CA ALA A 245 -18.32 -1.30 5.06
C ALA A 245 -19.55 -0.59 5.61
N ALA A 246 -20.14 0.30 4.81
CA ALA A 246 -21.27 1.12 5.21
C ALA A 246 -22.57 0.30 5.16
N MET A 247 -23.28 0.24 6.30
CA MET A 247 -24.51 -0.55 6.46
C MET A 247 -25.77 0.31 6.62
N GLY A 248 -25.58 1.61 6.85
CA GLY A 248 -26.67 2.56 7.11
C GLY A 248 -26.13 3.97 7.37
N LYS A 249 -27.03 4.95 7.50
CA LYS A 249 -26.68 6.36 7.75
C LYS A 249 -25.78 6.61 8.98
N ARG A 250 -25.82 5.70 9.96
CA ARG A 250 -25.03 5.79 11.20
C ARG A 250 -24.44 4.44 11.63
N SER A 251 -24.25 3.52 10.68
CA SER A 251 -23.78 2.16 10.99
C SER A 251 -22.84 1.67 9.91
N PHE A 252 -21.69 1.18 10.32
CA PHE A 252 -20.69 0.57 9.45
C PHE A 252 -19.89 -0.47 10.24
N TYR A 253 -19.28 -1.41 9.52
CA TYR A 253 -18.20 -2.25 10.05
C TYR A 253 -16.87 -1.62 9.68
N ILE A 254 -15.83 -1.88 10.46
CA ILE A 254 -14.48 -1.35 10.22
C ILE A 254 -13.47 -2.44 10.47
N THR A 255 -12.45 -2.51 9.62
CA THR A 255 -11.27 -3.36 9.83
C THR A 255 -10.21 -2.53 10.53
N ASN A 256 -9.57 -3.11 11.54
CA ASN A 256 -8.28 -2.61 12.02
C ASN A 256 -7.22 -3.57 11.48
N ASP A 257 -6.32 -3.09 10.63
CA ASP A 257 -5.31 -3.94 10.01
C ASP A 257 -4.25 -4.44 11.00
N HIS A 258 -4.16 -3.81 12.16
CA HIS A 258 -3.16 -4.09 13.19
C HIS A 258 -3.74 -3.88 14.59
N TYR A 259 -3.20 -4.60 15.55
CA TYR A 259 -3.46 -4.38 16.96
C TYR A 259 -2.60 -3.24 17.51
N TYR A 260 -1.33 -3.18 17.11
CA TYR A 260 -0.41 -2.14 17.57
C TYR A 260 -0.35 -0.98 16.56
N ARG A 261 -0.57 0.24 17.05
CA ARG A 261 -0.46 1.44 16.20
C ARG A 261 0.99 1.77 15.83
N GLU A 262 1.88 1.66 16.81
CA GLU A 262 3.25 2.14 16.70
C GLU A 262 4.22 1.33 17.58
N GLY A 263 5.51 1.63 17.45
CA GLY A 263 6.56 1.01 18.26
C GLY A 263 6.97 -0.40 17.81
N PHE A 264 7.79 -1.04 18.63
CA PHE A 264 8.44 -2.32 18.29
C PHE A 264 7.44 -3.45 17.99
N MET A 265 6.33 -3.50 18.73
CA MET A 265 5.33 -4.55 18.52
C MET A 265 4.58 -4.40 17.19
N ARG A 266 4.36 -3.17 16.69
CA ARG A 266 3.82 -2.93 15.33
C ARG A 266 4.79 -3.45 14.27
N HIS A 267 6.09 -3.23 14.46
CA HIS A 267 7.10 -3.75 13.53
C HIS A 267 7.15 -5.28 13.50
N ILE A 268 6.93 -5.93 14.64
CA ILE A 268 6.83 -7.40 14.71
C ILE A 268 5.55 -7.88 14.02
N GLU A 269 4.41 -7.23 14.32
CA GLU A 269 3.11 -7.60 13.77
C GLU A 269 3.09 -7.58 12.23
N GLY A 270 3.70 -6.57 11.60
CA GLY A 270 3.76 -6.48 10.14
C GLY A 270 4.64 -7.54 9.44
N LYS A 271 5.28 -8.45 10.18
CA LYS A 271 6.14 -9.52 9.64
C LYS A 271 5.52 -10.92 9.69
N PHE A 272 4.40 -11.09 10.38
CA PHE A 272 3.72 -12.38 10.56
C PHE A 272 2.30 -12.32 10.00
#